data_AF-T1BAX1-F1
#
_entry.id   AF-T1BAX1-F1
#
_cell.length_a   1.000
_cell.length_b   1.000
_cell.length_c   1.000
_cell.angle_alpha   90.00
_cell.angle_beta   90.00
_cell.angle_gamma   90.00
#
_symmetry.space_group_name_H-M   'P 1'
#
loop_
_entity.id
_entity.type
_entity.pdbx_description
1 polymer ?
#
loop_
_entity_poly.entity_id
_entity_poly.type
_entity_poly.pdbx_seq_one_letter_code
_entity_poly.pdbx_strand_id
1 'polypeptide(L)'
;APQKSFAPEVVWDYEVGWKGQYLGHHLITSLDGFWDDYNNLQVNALIPATGQTSLLNTGKSVIKGGEAELRGRFGGLTLDMGAGYVNSRLGAISLVDTESLPPGVTAQALPQCASVSVTVGCFNYNPYVVSLDGDQNPYSPEWTFNAGLQYAMSVGNSGILTP
;
A
#
# COMPACT_ATOMS: atom_id res chain seq x y z
N ALA A 1 1.72 17.58 -28.11
CA ALA A 1 3.12 17.14 -27.95
C ALA A 1 3.11 15.72 -27.41
N PRO A 2 4.04 14.82 -27.80
CA PRO A 2 4.10 13.48 -27.21
C PRO A 2 4.32 13.63 -25.70
N GLN A 3 3.66 12.78 -24.90
CA GLN A 3 3.80 12.77 -23.44
C GLN A 3 5.28 12.81 -23.08
N LYS A 4 5.66 13.70 -22.16
CA LYS A 4 7.01 13.72 -21.58
C LYS A 4 7.35 12.28 -21.19
N SER A 5 8.36 11.71 -21.82
CA SER A 5 8.87 10.37 -21.52
C SER A 5 9.09 10.29 -20.01
N PHE A 6 8.33 9.46 -19.32
CA PHE A 6 8.69 9.06 -17.97
C PHE A 6 9.95 8.19 -18.06
N ALA A 7 10.82 8.28 -17.08
CA ALA A 7 11.94 7.36 -16.96
C ALA A 7 11.41 5.97 -16.59
N PRO A 8 12.07 4.89 -17.04
CA PRO A 8 11.76 3.56 -16.53
C PRO A 8 11.82 3.53 -15.00
N GLU A 9 10.83 2.86 -14.39
CA GLU A 9 10.86 2.49 -12.98
C GLU A 9 11.75 1.26 -12.82
N VAL A 10 12.65 1.28 -11.84
CA VAL A 10 13.54 0.15 -11.53
C VAL A 10 13.47 -0.14 -10.04
N VAL A 11 13.23 -1.40 -9.69
CA VAL A 11 13.19 -1.88 -8.30
C VAL A 11 14.28 -2.91 -8.06
N TRP A 12 14.96 -2.79 -6.92
CA TRP A 12 15.76 -3.86 -6.34
C TRP A 12 15.03 -4.43 -5.14
N ASP A 13 14.62 -5.69 -5.25
CA ASP A 13 13.88 -6.42 -4.22
C ASP A 13 14.82 -7.41 -3.51
N TYR A 14 14.86 -7.31 -2.18
CA TYR A 14 15.60 -8.18 -1.29
C TYR A 14 14.64 -8.88 -0.33
N GLU A 15 14.48 -10.18 -0.48
CA GLU A 15 13.62 -10.99 0.38
C GLU A 15 14.42 -12.00 1.20
N VAL A 16 13.98 -12.24 2.43
CA VAL A 16 14.45 -13.35 3.27
C VAL A 16 13.26 -13.99 3.97
N GLY A 17 13.18 -15.30 3.86
CA GLY A 17 12.04 -16.07 4.37
C GLY A 17 12.48 -17.31 5.13
N TRP A 18 11.63 -17.72 6.06
CA TRP A 18 11.79 -18.93 6.83
C TRP A 18 10.46 -19.64 7.03
N LYS A 19 10.47 -20.96 6.84
CA LYS A 19 9.32 -21.82 7.05
C LYS A 19 9.70 -23.02 7.92
N GLY A 20 8.96 -23.19 9.01
CA GLY A 20 9.19 -24.23 10.01
C GLY A 20 8.00 -25.17 10.16
N GLN A 21 8.29 -26.44 10.40
CA GLN A 21 7.30 -27.43 10.82
C GLN A 21 7.81 -28.15 12.06
N TYR A 22 7.00 -28.17 13.10
CA TYR A 22 7.37 -28.63 14.43
C TYR A 22 6.34 -29.57 15.01
N LEU A 23 6.72 -30.26 16.09
CA LEU A 23 5.82 -31.11 16.87
C LEU A 23 5.10 -32.16 16.01
N GLY A 24 5.81 -32.74 15.04
CA GLY A 24 5.21 -33.70 14.10
C GLY A 24 4.17 -33.07 13.17
N HIS A 25 4.44 -31.88 12.63
CA HIS A 25 3.54 -31.12 11.75
C HIS A 25 2.32 -30.49 12.45
N HIS A 26 2.27 -30.52 13.78
CA HIS A 26 1.20 -29.88 14.55
C HIS A 26 1.37 -28.37 14.68
N LEU A 27 2.56 -27.84 14.41
CA LEU A 27 2.83 -26.41 14.40
C LEU A 27 3.61 -26.04 13.14
N ILE A 28 3.03 -25.17 12.33
CA ILE A 28 3.64 -24.62 11.12
C ILE A 28 3.79 -23.12 11.32
N THR A 29 4.97 -22.60 11.03
CA THR A 29 5.26 -21.17 11.13
C THR A 29 5.91 -20.69 9.84
N SER A 30 5.56 -19.48 9.43
CA SER A 30 6.22 -18.76 8.33
C SER A 30 6.66 -17.40 8.85
N LEU A 31 7.82 -16.94 8.45
CA LEU A 31 8.32 -15.60 8.71
C LEU A 31 9.03 -15.11 7.46
N ASP A 32 8.64 -13.95 6.97
CA ASP A 32 9.16 -13.36 5.75
C ASP A 32 9.47 -11.89 5.99
N GLY A 33 10.51 -11.39 5.34
CA GLY A 33 10.94 -10.01 5.41
C GLY A 33 11.42 -9.55 4.03
N PHE A 34 11.07 -8.33 3.66
CA PHE A 34 11.36 -7.78 2.35
C PHE A 34 11.84 -6.33 2.45
N TRP A 35 12.66 -5.93 1.48
CA TRP A 35 13.15 -4.58 1.30
C TRP A 35 13.22 -4.26 -0.18
N ASP A 36 12.38 -3.33 -0.61
CA ASP A 36 12.35 -2.82 -1.98
C ASP A 36 13.00 -1.44 -2.05
N ASP A 37 14.01 -1.31 -2.91
CA ASP A 37 14.65 -0.05 -3.26
C ASP A 37 14.23 0.39 -4.67
N TYR A 38 13.32 1.36 -4.73
CA TYR A 38 12.76 1.90 -5.97
C TYR A 38 13.53 3.14 -6.45
N ASN A 39 13.90 3.12 -7.73
CA ASN A 39 14.35 4.28 -8.48
C ASN A 39 13.28 4.68 -9.50
N ASN A 40 12.88 5.95 -9.47
CA ASN A 40 11.88 6.52 -10.38
C ASN A 40 10.50 5.82 -10.31
N LEU A 41 10.00 5.51 -9.10
CA LEU A 41 8.64 4.96 -8.92
C LEU A 41 7.61 5.81 -9.67
N GLN A 42 6.76 5.18 -10.47
CA GLN A 42 5.78 5.85 -11.31
C GLN A 42 4.45 5.96 -10.58
N VAL A 43 4.00 7.20 -10.39
CA VAL A 43 2.69 7.49 -9.82
C VAL A 43 1.82 8.19 -10.86
N ASN A 44 0.55 7.82 -10.91
CA ASN A 44 -0.42 8.49 -11.75
C ASN A 44 -0.89 9.76 -11.05
N ALA A 45 -0.67 10.92 -11.67
CA ALA A 45 -0.89 12.21 -11.04
C ALA A 45 -1.55 13.20 -12.00
N LEU A 46 -2.38 14.08 -11.44
CA LEU A 46 -2.87 15.24 -12.18
C LEU A 46 -1.72 16.20 -12.47
N ILE A 47 -1.57 16.58 -13.74
CA ILE A 47 -0.64 17.60 -14.21
C ILE A 47 -1.37 18.95 -14.25
N PRO A 48 -1.07 19.90 -13.34
CA PRO A 48 -1.78 21.18 -13.29
C PRO A 48 -1.73 21.94 -14.62
N ALA A 49 -0.62 21.85 -15.36
CA ALA A 49 -0.45 22.56 -16.62
C ALA A 49 -1.48 22.17 -17.70
N THR A 50 -1.98 20.93 -17.67
CA THR A 50 -2.93 20.41 -18.67
C THR A 50 -4.28 20.06 -18.09
N GLY A 51 -4.41 19.95 -16.77
CA GLY A 51 -5.59 19.39 -16.13
C GLY A 51 -5.83 17.93 -16.53
N GLN A 52 -4.78 17.19 -16.90
CA GLN A 52 -4.88 15.79 -17.31
C GLN A 52 -4.03 14.93 -16.37
N THR A 53 -4.40 13.66 -16.21
CA THR A 53 -3.57 12.70 -15.47
C THR A 53 -2.46 12.15 -16.36
N SER A 54 -1.28 11.97 -15.78
CA SER A 54 -0.12 11.37 -16.44
C SER A 54 0.76 10.68 -15.40
N LEU A 55 1.57 9.72 -15.87
CA LEU A 55 2.62 9.14 -15.03
C LEU A 55 3.72 10.17 -14.76
N LEU A 56 4.10 10.27 -13.49
CA LEU A 56 5.25 11.02 -12.99
C LEU A 56 6.17 10.07 -12.23
N ASN A 57 7.48 10.25 -12.38
CA ASN A 57 8.44 9.54 -11.56
C ASN A 57 8.67 10.30 -10.25
N THR A 58 8.70 9.58 -9.13
CA THR A 58 9.15 10.11 -7.84
C THR A 58 10.67 10.11 -7.74
N GLY A 59 11.20 10.74 -6.70
CA GLY A 59 12.56 10.46 -6.22
C GLY A 59 12.73 9.00 -5.76
N LYS A 60 13.90 8.69 -5.18
CA LYS A 60 14.20 7.36 -4.63
C LYS A 60 13.24 7.00 -3.48
N SER A 61 12.54 5.88 -3.61
CA SER A 61 11.51 5.41 -2.66
C SER A 61 11.94 4.06 -2.07
N VAL A 62 11.55 3.78 -0.83
CA VAL A 62 11.81 2.50 -0.17
C VAL A 62 10.52 1.96 0.40
N ILE A 63 10.25 0.68 0.18
CA ILE A 63 9.16 -0.04 0.84
C ILE A 63 9.78 -1.26 1.52
N LYS A 64 9.48 -1.47 2.79
CA LYS A 64 10.04 -2.60 3.54
C LYS A 64 9.02 -3.12 4.53
N GLY A 65 9.17 -4.38 4.89
CA GLY A 65 8.23 -4.99 5.81
C GLY A 65 8.60 -6.40 6.19
N GLY A 66 7.66 -7.03 6.88
CA GLY A 66 7.73 -8.44 7.18
C GLY A 66 6.39 -8.99 7.62
N GLU A 67 6.24 -10.28 7.45
CA GLU A 67 5.02 -11.02 7.74
C GLU A 67 5.36 -12.24 8.58
N ALA A 68 4.51 -12.55 9.55
CA ALA A 68 4.64 -13.72 10.39
C ALA A 68 3.30 -14.46 10.43
N GLU A 69 3.34 -15.76 10.19
CA GLU A 69 2.19 -16.65 10.27
C GLU A 69 2.47 -17.81 11.21
N LEU A 70 1.42 -18.22 11.93
CA LEU A 70 1.43 -19.39 12.79
C LEU A 70 0.13 -20.17 12.59
N ARG A 71 0.26 -21.47 12.34
CA ARG A 71 -0.86 -22.42 12.32
C ARG A 71 -0.57 -23.60 13.21
N GLY A 72 -1.48 -23.89 14.12
CA GLY A 72 -1.32 -24.92 15.13
C GLY A 72 -2.54 -25.83 15.22
N ARG A 73 -2.33 -27.14 15.37
CA ARG A 73 -3.37 -28.11 15.68
C ARG A 73 -2.94 -29.01 16.83
N PHE A 74 -3.64 -28.92 17.96
CA PHE A 74 -3.34 -29.63 19.20
C PHE A 74 -4.57 -30.40 19.68
N GLY A 75 -4.72 -31.62 19.17
CA GLY A 75 -5.92 -32.42 19.44
C GLY A 75 -7.17 -31.78 18.82
N GLY A 76 -8.13 -31.40 19.68
CA GLY A 76 -9.34 -30.69 19.25
C GLY A 76 -9.13 -29.20 18.98
N LEU A 77 -8.01 -28.62 19.42
CA LEU A 77 -7.72 -27.19 19.26
C LEU A 77 -7.06 -26.91 17.91
N THR A 78 -7.57 -25.93 17.18
CA THR A 78 -6.91 -25.31 16.02
C THR A 78 -6.71 -23.83 16.29
N LEU A 79 -5.54 -23.31 15.92
CA LEU A 79 -5.13 -21.92 16.08
C LEU A 79 -4.56 -21.43 14.74
N ASP A 80 -4.98 -20.25 14.31
CA ASP A 80 -4.44 -19.55 13.16
C ASP A 80 -4.14 -18.10 13.56
N MET A 81 -2.92 -17.65 13.36
CA MET A 81 -2.50 -16.28 13.67
C MET A 81 -1.64 -15.73 12.54
N GLY A 82 -1.82 -14.45 12.25
CA GLY A 82 -1.01 -13.72 11.28
C GLY A 82 -0.76 -12.28 11.74
N ALA A 83 0.40 -11.75 11.39
CA ALA A 83 0.78 -10.37 11.61
C ALA A 83 1.63 -9.87 10.45
N GLY A 84 1.41 -8.63 10.02
CA GLY A 84 2.19 -7.97 8.98
C GLY A 84 2.62 -6.58 9.43
N TYR A 85 3.84 -6.20 9.06
CA TYR A 85 4.37 -4.85 9.20
C TYR A 85 4.84 -4.31 7.86
N VAL A 86 4.42 -3.10 7.49
CA VAL A 86 4.88 -2.42 6.28
C VAL A 86 5.23 -0.97 6.60
N ASN A 87 6.41 -0.53 6.18
CA ASN A 87 6.84 0.84 6.25
C ASN A 87 7.33 1.30 4.88
N SER A 88 6.75 2.39 4.40
CA SER A 88 7.09 2.98 3.11
C SER A 88 7.67 4.38 3.33
N ARG A 89 8.64 4.76 2.50
CA ARG A 89 9.15 6.12 2.39
C ARG A 89 9.18 6.51 0.92
N LEU A 90 8.27 7.38 0.52
CA LEU A 90 8.24 7.90 -0.83
C LEU A 90 9.36 8.92 -1.06
N GLY A 91 9.96 8.88 -2.24
CA GLY A 91 10.91 9.89 -2.69
C GLY A 91 10.19 11.18 -3.09
N ALA A 92 10.91 12.29 -3.02
CA ALA A 92 10.37 13.62 -3.31
C ALA A 92 9.52 13.69 -4.58
N ILE A 93 8.27 14.12 -4.42
CA ILE A 93 7.35 14.47 -5.49
C ILE A 93 6.30 15.44 -4.95
N SER A 94 5.80 16.34 -5.79
CA SER A 94 4.67 17.21 -5.46
C SER A 94 3.50 16.90 -6.38
N LEU A 95 2.36 16.57 -5.78
CA LEU A 95 1.14 16.15 -6.49
C LEU A 95 -0.02 17.04 -6.09
N VAL A 96 -1.02 17.16 -6.96
CA VAL A 96 -2.31 17.71 -6.56
C VAL A 96 -3.06 16.61 -5.80
N ASP A 97 -3.45 16.90 -4.56
CA ASP A 97 -4.40 16.08 -3.82
C ASP A 97 -5.79 16.27 -4.43
N THR A 98 -6.21 15.29 -5.23
CA THR A 98 -7.50 15.32 -5.92
C THR A 98 -8.68 15.08 -4.98
N GLU A 99 -8.44 14.47 -3.81
CA GLU A 99 -9.48 14.15 -2.83
C GLU A 99 -9.88 15.38 -1.99
N SER A 100 -8.98 16.36 -1.85
CA SER A 100 -9.30 17.64 -1.20
C SER A 100 -9.89 18.70 -2.12
N LEU A 101 -10.10 18.38 -3.41
CA LEU A 101 -10.69 19.32 -4.36
C LEU A 101 -12.18 19.60 -4.03
N PRO A 102 -12.67 20.84 -4.26
CA PRO A 102 -14.06 21.18 -4.03
C PRO A 102 -15.03 20.32 -4.87
N PRO A 103 -16.22 19.99 -4.36
CA PRO A 103 -17.24 19.30 -5.14
C PRO A 103 -17.56 20.02 -6.46
N GLY A 104 -17.64 19.26 -7.55
CA GLY A 104 -17.92 19.81 -8.90
C GLY A 104 -16.68 20.22 -9.70
N VAL A 105 -15.48 20.17 -9.10
CA VAL A 105 -14.21 20.29 -9.83
C VAL A 105 -13.84 18.91 -10.36
N THR A 106 -14.11 18.64 -11.64
CA THR A 106 -13.46 17.53 -12.33
C THR A 106 -12.06 17.99 -12.72
N ALA A 107 -11.07 17.56 -11.95
CA ALA A 107 -9.68 17.95 -12.14
C ALA A 107 -9.17 17.63 -13.56
N GLN A 108 -9.85 16.73 -14.28
CA GLN A 108 -9.49 16.16 -15.57
C GLN A 108 -9.83 17.00 -16.83
N ALA A 109 -10.05 18.32 -16.73
CA ALA A 109 -10.36 19.11 -17.93
C ALA A 109 -9.88 20.57 -17.96
N LEU A 110 -9.42 21.15 -16.84
CA LEU A 110 -9.06 22.57 -16.78
C LEU A 110 -7.57 22.74 -16.45
N PRO A 111 -6.81 23.54 -17.20
CA PRO A 111 -5.42 23.84 -16.86
C PRO A 111 -5.32 24.78 -15.65
N GLN A 112 -4.12 24.86 -15.07
CA GLN A 112 -3.77 25.78 -14.00
C GLN A 112 -3.98 27.24 -14.46
N CYS A 113 -4.63 28.04 -13.63
CA CYS A 113 -4.79 29.46 -13.92
C CYS A 113 -3.43 30.19 -13.99
N ALA A 114 -3.22 30.97 -15.06
CA ALA A 114 -1.99 31.74 -15.27
C ALA A 114 -1.78 32.83 -14.20
N SER A 115 -2.87 33.30 -13.58
CA SER A 115 -2.84 34.19 -12.42
C SER A 115 -4.08 33.96 -11.55
N VAL A 116 -4.03 34.39 -10.30
CA VAL A 116 -5.16 34.27 -9.34
C VAL A 116 -6.39 35.09 -9.79
N SER A 117 -6.22 36.05 -10.69
CA SER A 117 -7.30 36.91 -11.20
C SER A 117 -8.06 36.32 -12.40
N VAL A 118 -7.55 35.26 -13.01
CA VAL A 118 -8.22 34.55 -14.12
C VAL A 118 -8.88 33.30 -13.56
N THR A 119 -10.19 33.18 -13.70
CA THR A 119 -10.99 32.07 -13.13
C THR A 119 -11.88 31.36 -14.16
N VAL A 120 -11.90 31.85 -15.41
CA VAL A 120 -12.71 31.27 -16.48
C VAL A 120 -11.85 30.35 -17.32
N GLY A 121 -12.27 29.09 -17.48
CA GLY A 121 -11.58 28.10 -18.31
C GLY A 121 -10.29 27.53 -17.68
N CYS A 122 -10.08 27.74 -16.39
CA CYS A 122 -8.94 27.22 -15.63
C CYS A 122 -9.34 26.93 -14.18
N PHE A 123 -8.49 26.21 -13.44
CA PHE A 123 -8.64 26.02 -12.00
C PHE A 123 -7.31 26.34 -11.29
N ASN A 124 -7.35 26.82 -10.05
CA ASN A 124 -6.14 27.09 -9.26
C ASN A 124 -5.83 25.92 -8.32
N TYR A 125 -4.92 25.04 -8.75
CA TYR A 125 -4.48 23.85 -8.02
C TYR A 125 -3.48 24.14 -6.89
N ASN A 126 -2.82 25.30 -6.87
CA ASN A 126 -1.76 25.61 -5.91
C ASN A 126 -2.12 25.34 -4.43
N PRO A 127 -3.34 25.63 -3.93
CA PRO A 127 -3.71 25.34 -2.54
C PRO A 127 -3.83 23.85 -2.22
N TYR A 128 -3.89 23.00 -3.24
CA TYR A 128 -4.11 21.55 -3.15
C TYR A 128 -2.85 20.74 -3.50
N VAL A 129 -1.71 21.42 -3.72
CA VAL A 129 -0.45 20.73 -3.98
C VAL A 129 0.15 20.26 -2.67
N VAL A 130 0.35 18.95 -2.54
CA VAL A 130 0.99 18.29 -1.42
C VAL A 130 2.35 17.74 -1.85
N SER A 131 3.32 17.76 -0.93
CA SER A 131 4.62 17.13 -1.13
C SER A 131 4.63 15.80 -0.40
N LEU A 132 4.97 14.72 -1.10
CA LEU A 132 5.04 13.37 -0.53
C LEU A 132 6.48 12.97 -0.14
N ASP A 133 7.42 13.92 -0.11
CA ASP A 133 8.82 13.62 0.22
C ASP A 133 8.96 13.07 1.65
N GLY A 134 9.33 11.79 1.75
CA GLY A 134 9.48 11.10 3.03
C GLY A 134 8.18 10.58 3.62
N ASP A 135 7.03 10.81 2.97
CA ASP A 135 5.74 10.34 3.44
C ASP A 135 5.57 8.83 3.24
N GLN A 136 4.68 8.26 4.02
CA GLN A 136 4.24 6.87 3.85
C GLN A 136 3.26 6.75 2.70
N ASN A 137 3.21 5.57 2.10
CA ASN A 137 2.26 5.29 1.03
C ASN A 137 0.83 5.36 1.59
N PRO A 138 -0.09 6.15 1.00
CA PRO A 138 -1.45 6.24 1.48
C PRO A 138 -2.15 4.87 1.41
N TYR A 139 -3.04 4.62 2.36
CA TYR A 139 -3.84 3.39 2.47
C TYR A 139 -3.05 2.10 2.74
N SER A 140 -1.81 2.20 3.23
CA SER A 140 -1.03 1.05 3.70
C SER A 140 -0.92 1.08 5.23
N PRO A 141 -1.79 0.36 5.97
CA PRO A 141 -1.67 0.27 7.42
C PRO A 141 -0.27 -0.25 7.78
N GLU A 142 0.40 0.40 8.73
CA GLU A 142 1.73 -0.06 9.14
C GLU A 142 1.68 -1.45 9.74
N TRP A 143 0.65 -1.74 10.53
CA TRP A 143 0.48 -3.03 11.20
C TRP A 143 -0.86 -3.65 10.84
N THR A 144 -0.84 -4.93 10.52
CA THR A 144 -2.03 -5.77 10.32
C THR A 144 -1.93 -7.02 11.17
N PHE A 145 -3.07 -7.55 11.64
CA PHE A 145 -3.10 -8.77 12.44
C PHE A 145 -4.42 -9.52 12.25
N ASN A 146 -4.36 -10.85 12.35
CA ASN A 146 -5.52 -11.73 12.41
C ASN A 146 -5.27 -12.86 13.41
N ALA A 147 -6.33 -13.31 14.07
CA ALA A 147 -6.27 -14.45 14.98
C ALA A 147 -7.59 -15.24 14.92
N GLY A 148 -7.48 -16.56 14.90
CA GLY A 148 -8.58 -17.51 14.87
C GLY A 148 -8.30 -18.65 15.85
N LEU A 149 -9.34 -19.06 16.57
CA LEU A 149 -9.30 -20.15 17.55
C LEU A 149 -10.53 -21.03 17.33
N GLN A 150 -10.33 -22.33 17.17
CA GLN A 150 -11.41 -23.31 17.00
C GLN A 150 -11.17 -24.49 17.93
N TYR A 151 -12.23 -25.05 18.52
CA TYR A 151 -12.12 -26.23 19.38
C TYR A 151 -13.18 -27.27 19.02
N ALA A 152 -12.74 -28.45 18.59
CA ALA A 152 -13.58 -29.59 18.31
C ALA A 152 -14.01 -30.27 19.61
N MET A 153 -15.28 -30.12 19.99
CA MET A 153 -15.88 -30.79 21.14
C MET A 153 -16.66 -32.04 20.70
N SER A 154 -16.44 -33.16 21.40
CA SER A 154 -17.22 -34.38 21.20
C SER A 154 -18.53 -34.32 21.97
N VAL A 155 -19.66 -34.51 21.29
CA VAL A 155 -21.01 -34.52 21.89
C VAL A 155 -21.52 -35.95 22.01
N GLY A 156 -20.80 -36.78 22.77
CA GLY A 156 -21.15 -38.20 22.96
C GLY A 156 -21.22 -38.96 21.62
N ASN A 157 -22.27 -39.79 21.42
CA ASN A 157 -22.50 -40.51 20.17
C ASN A 157 -23.11 -39.63 19.05
N SER A 158 -23.30 -38.32 19.29
CA SER A 158 -24.05 -37.42 18.40
C SER A 158 -23.18 -36.61 17.44
N GLY A 159 -21.84 -36.80 17.46
CA GLY A 159 -20.90 -36.18 16.52
C GLY A 159 -19.95 -35.15 17.14
N ILE A 160 -19.26 -34.38 16.27
CA ILE A 160 -18.29 -33.34 16.62
C ILE A 160 -18.89 -31.97 16.32
N LEU A 161 -18.83 -31.05 17.28
CA LEU A 161 -19.11 -29.63 17.05
C LEU A 161 -17.79 -28.86 16.94
N THR A 162 -17.69 -28.00 15.94
CA THR A 162 -16.57 -27.06 15.74
C THR A 162 -17.17 -25.66 15.61
N PRO A 163 -17.16 -24.85 16.69
CA PRO A 163 -17.60 -23.46 16.66
C PRO A 163 -16.65 -22.56 15.88
#